data_AF-A0A4P5VG75-F1
#
_entry.id   AF-A0A4P5VG75-F1
#
_cell.length_a   1.000
_cell.length_b   1.000
_cell.length_c   1.000
_cell.angle_alpha   90.00
_cell.angle_beta   90.00
_cell.angle_gamma   90.00
#
_symmetry.space_group_name_H-M   'P 1'
#
loop_
_entity.id
_entity.type
_entity.pdbx_description
1 polymer ?
#
loop_
_entity_poly.entity_id
_entity_poly.type
_entity_poly.pdbx_seq_one_letter_code
_entity_poly.pdbx_strand_id
1 'polypeptide(L)'
;MILFSAFSLKLALGDAAALAAISLSPGSAQAFVVTVGGAQFDVTTFSGRYNDNSTKFETAASGGVMPWWGNSTMAYDFATAIGTSLGIYAENPGGPLFAYDVQSLNNYYWFSRADDSFNIVNGYIGNDQVRDYAEATPLAAPVPGPLPLFGAAAAFGFSRKLRKRIKLAPGAFSSALPRA
;
A
#
# COMPACT_ATOMS: atom_id res chain seq x y z
N MET A 1 -0.94 -55.60 -17.94
CA MET A 1 -1.14 -55.13 -16.55
C MET A 1 -0.28 -53.89 -16.37
N ILE A 2 -0.86 -52.70 -16.57
CA ILE A 2 -0.16 -51.42 -16.44
C ILE A 2 -1.03 -50.55 -15.52
N LEU A 3 -0.46 -50.18 -14.38
CA LEU A 3 -1.07 -49.43 -13.29
C LEU A 3 -1.05 -47.93 -13.66
N PHE A 4 -2.22 -47.29 -13.77
CA PHE A 4 -2.28 -45.83 -13.90
C PHE A 4 -2.46 -45.19 -12.52
N SER A 5 -1.48 -44.37 -12.16
CA SER A 5 -1.41 -43.58 -10.92
C SER A 5 -2.38 -42.40 -10.96
N ALA A 6 -3.13 -42.20 -9.88
CA ALA A 6 -4.07 -41.09 -9.73
C ALA A 6 -3.33 -39.79 -9.36
N PHE A 7 -3.36 -38.81 -10.26
CA PHE A 7 -2.86 -37.46 -10.01
C PHE A 7 -3.98 -36.62 -9.35
N SER A 8 -3.82 -36.30 -8.07
CA SER A 8 -4.73 -35.39 -7.35
C SER A 8 -4.43 -33.94 -7.72
N LEU A 9 -5.32 -33.33 -8.51
CA LEU A 9 -5.28 -31.90 -8.82
C LEU A 9 -5.82 -31.10 -7.63
N LYS A 10 -4.95 -30.36 -6.92
CA LYS A 10 -5.38 -29.41 -5.89
C LYS A 10 -5.87 -28.12 -6.56
N LEU A 11 -7.14 -27.79 -6.34
CA LEU A 11 -7.73 -26.48 -6.66
C LEU A 11 -7.04 -25.40 -5.81
N ALA A 12 -6.42 -24.40 -6.43
CA ALA A 12 -6.01 -23.18 -5.76
C ALA A 12 -7.04 -22.08 -6.09
N LEU A 13 -7.55 -21.44 -5.04
CA LEU A 13 -8.51 -20.34 -5.06
C LEU A 13 -7.99 -19.20 -5.96
N GLY A 14 -8.81 -18.77 -6.92
CA GLY A 14 -8.54 -17.59 -7.72
C GLY A 14 -8.82 -16.32 -6.92
N ASP A 15 -7.78 -15.51 -6.69
CA ASP A 15 -7.95 -14.11 -6.33
C ASP A 15 -8.40 -13.35 -7.57
N ALA A 16 -9.67 -12.94 -7.57
CA ALA A 16 -10.22 -12.07 -8.59
C ALA A 16 -9.75 -10.64 -8.33
N ALA A 17 -8.74 -10.19 -9.09
CA ALA A 17 -8.38 -8.78 -9.16
C ALA A 17 -9.54 -7.99 -9.77
N ALA A 18 -10.22 -7.18 -8.97
CA ALA A 18 -11.25 -6.27 -9.45
C ALA A 18 -10.59 -5.11 -10.22
N LEU A 19 -10.72 -5.13 -11.55
CA LEU A 19 -10.32 -4.03 -12.43
C LEU A 19 -11.28 -2.85 -12.27
N ALA A 20 -10.88 -1.84 -11.49
CA ALA A 20 -11.54 -0.54 -11.50
C ALA A 20 -10.88 0.33 -12.57
N ALA A 21 -11.62 0.65 -13.64
CA ALA A 21 -11.17 1.58 -14.66
C ALA A 21 -11.23 3.02 -14.12
N ILE A 22 -10.08 3.68 -13.99
CA ILE A 22 -9.97 5.06 -13.48
C ILE A 22 -9.78 5.99 -14.68
N SER A 23 -10.67 6.98 -14.84
CA SER A 23 -10.53 8.00 -15.88
C SER A 23 -9.40 8.97 -15.52
N LEU A 24 -8.38 9.04 -16.36
CA LEU A 24 -7.18 9.84 -16.14
C LEU A 24 -7.41 11.29 -16.63
N SER A 25 -7.45 12.28 -15.73
CA SER A 25 -7.36 13.70 -16.12
C SER A 25 -5.88 14.11 -16.26
N PRO A 26 -5.46 14.74 -17.37
CA PRO A 26 -4.07 15.14 -17.58
C PRO A 26 -3.74 16.37 -16.70
N GLY A 27 -2.89 16.22 -15.68
CA GLY A 27 -2.44 17.38 -14.89
C GLY A 27 -1.70 17.08 -13.59
N SER A 28 -1.85 15.89 -13.01
CA SER A 28 -1.04 15.43 -11.88
C SER A 28 -0.29 14.16 -12.30
N ALA A 29 0.95 14.00 -11.86
CA ALA A 29 1.64 12.71 -11.94
C ALA A 29 0.70 11.65 -11.34
N GLN A 30 0.17 10.77 -12.16
CA GLN A 30 -0.84 9.81 -11.75
C GLN A 30 -0.14 8.66 -11.02
N ALA A 31 -0.07 8.85 -9.71
CA ALA A 31 -0.14 7.81 -8.70
C ALA A 31 -1.00 6.63 -9.16
N PHE A 32 -0.37 5.47 -9.37
CA PHE A 32 -1.05 4.22 -9.70
C PHE A 32 -1.13 3.33 -8.46
N VAL A 33 -2.35 2.99 -8.03
CA VAL A 33 -2.55 2.15 -6.85
C VAL A 33 -2.48 0.67 -7.23
N VAL A 34 -1.54 -0.04 -6.63
CA VAL A 34 -1.32 -1.48 -6.82
C VAL A 34 -1.46 -2.23 -5.49
N THR A 35 -2.00 -3.46 -5.54
CA THR A 35 -2.05 -4.35 -4.37
C THR A 35 -1.01 -5.45 -4.53
N VAL A 36 -0.04 -5.52 -3.61
CA VAL A 36 1.02 -6.54 -3.59
C VAL A 36 1.10 -7.14 -2.19
N GLY A 37 1.01 -8.47 -2.08
CA GLY A 37 1.05 -9.16 -0.79
C GLY A 37 -0.07 -8.75 0.19
N GLY A 38 -1.22 -8.29 -0.33
CA GLY A 38 -2.35 -7.82 0.48
C GLY A 38 -2.24 -6.38 1.00
N ALA A 39 -1.15 -5.67 0.70
CA ALA A 39 -0.99 -4.24 1.00
C ALA A 39 -1.19 -3.41 -0.26
N GLN A 40 -1.80 -2.23 -0.11
CA GLN A 40 -1.95 -1.26 -1.19
C GLN A 40 -0.79 -0.28 -1.18
N PHE A 41 -0.27 0.02 -2.37
CA PHE A 41 0.81 0.96 -2.58
C PHE A 41 0.40 1.95 -3.65
N ASP A 42 0.71 3.21 -3.41
CA ASP A 42 0.68 4.23 -4.43
C ASP A 42 2.05 4.26 -5.12
N VAL A 43 2.07 3.91 -6.40
CA VAL A 43 3.30 3.81 -7.21
C VAL A 43 3.41 5.00 -8.13
N THR A 44 4.55 5.67 -8.04
CA THR A 44 4.97 6.76 -8.91
C THR A 44 6.31 6.43 -9.55
N THR A 45 6.75 7.30 -10.45
CA THR A 45 8.04 7.15 -11.12
C THR A 45 8.87 8.42 -10.95
N PHE A 46 10.18 8.27 -10.81
CA PHE A 46 11.11 9.38 -10.91
C PHE A 46 12.20 9.09 -11.94
N SER A 47 12.61 10.12 -12.68
CA SER A 47 13.71 10.02 -13.63
C SER A 47 15.00 10.47 -12.97
N GLY A 48 16.04 9.64 -13.00
CA GLY A 48 17.32 9.99 -12.38
C GLY A 48 18.40 8.94 -12.57
N ARG A 49 19.57 9.21 -11.98
CA ARG A 49 20.68 8.25 -11.88
C ARG A 49 20.71 7.66 -10.49
N TYR A 50 21.19 6.43 -10.35
CA TYR A 50 21.36 5.81 -9.03
C TYR A 50 22.39 6.57 -8.19
N ASN A 51 23.55 6.91 -8.78
CA ASN A 51 24.62 7.58 -8.05
C ASN A 51 24.20 8.93 -7.44
N ASP A 52 23.23 9.62 -8.07
CA ASP A 52 22.71 10.90 -7.59
C ASP A 52 21.56 10.74 -6.58
N ASN A 53 21.00 9.54 -6.46
CA ASN A 53 19.78 9.26 -5.69
C ASN A 53 19.92 8.04 -4.78
N SER A 54 21.13 7.67 -4.36
CA SER A 54 21.38 6.40 -3.65
C SER A 54 20.51 6.18 -2.42
N THR A 55 20.14 7.25 -1.70
CA THR A 55 19.26 7.20 -0.53
C THR A 55 17.83 6.72 -0.84
N LYS A 56 17.37 6.88 -2.09
CA LYS A 56 16.08 6.32 -2.55
C LYS A 56 16.13 4.80 -2.68
N PHE A 57 17.32 4.23 -2.91
CA PHE A 57 17.60 2.82 -3.12
C PHE A 57 18.14 2.17 -1.84
N GLU A 58 17.39 2.34 -0.76
CA GLU A 58 17.68 1.73 0.52
C GLU A 58 16.44 0.99 1.03
N THR A 59 16.57 0.28 2.16
CA THR A 59 15.39 -0.29 2.81
C THR A 59 14.47 0.81 3.31
N ALA A 60 13.18 0.52 3.45
CA ALA A 60 12.21 1.47 4.00
C ALA A 60 12.62 1.97 5.42
N ALA A 61 13.32 1.14 6.19
CA ALA A 61 13.84 1.51 7.51
C ALA A 61 14.93 2.60 7.45
N SER A 62 15.60 2.74 6.31
CA SER A 62 16.66 3.74 6.08
C SER A 62 16.19 4.96 5.26
N GLY A 63 14.88 5.05 4.96
CA GLY A 63 14.33 6.15 4.17
C GLY A 63 14.29 5.89 2.65
N GLY A 64 14.57 4.66 2.22
CA GLY A 64 14.36 4.26 0.83
C GLY A 64 12.89 4.31 0.43
N VAL A 65 12.65 4.57 -0.85
CA VAL A 65 11.30 4.73 -1.44
C VAL A 65 10.86 3.50 -2.24
N MET A 66 11.62 2.42 -2.16
CA MET A 66 11.38 1.16 -2.85
C MET A 66 11.14 0.06 -1.82
N PRO A 67 9.87 -0.25 -1.46
CA PRO A 67 9.55 -1.27 -0.46
C PRO A 67 10.10 -2.66 -0.79
N TRP A 68 10.37 -2.93 -2.07
CA TRP A 68 10.96 -4.17 -2.57
C TRP A 68 12.50 -4.18 -2.58
N TRP A 69 13.16 -3.12 -2.11
CA TRP A 69 14.62 -3.07 -2.07
C TRP A 69 15.21 -4.22 -1.24
N GLY A 70 16.20 -4.93 -1.79
CA GLY A 70 16.77 -6.14 -1.21
C GLY A 70 15.92 -7.41 -1.41
N ASN A 71 14.77 -7.33 -2.09
CA ASN A 71 13.86 -8.45 -2.31
C ASN A 71 13.45 -8.56 -3.79
N SER A 72 14.17 -9.41 -4.53
CA SER A 72 13.93 -9.62 -5.97
C SER A 72 12.53 -10.18 -6.29
N THR A 73 11.97 -11.02 -5.42
CA THR A 73 10.63 -11.59 -5.59
C THR A 73 9.57 -10.50 -5.48
N MET A 74 9.67 -9.64 -4.47
CA MET A 74 8.72 -8.54 -4.29
C MET A 74 8.81 -7.55 -5.47
N ALA A 75 10.02 -7.27 -5.95
CA ALA A 75 10.22 -6.40 -7.12
C ALA A 75 9.57 -6.98 -8.39
N TYR A 76 9.65 -8.30 -8.59
CA TYR A 76 8.96 -9.02 -9.66
C TYR A 76 7.43 -8.91 -9.53
N ASP A 77 6.88 -9.06 -8.34
CA ASP A 77 5.43 -8.94 -8.10
C ASP A 77 4.92 -7.54 -8.43
N PHE A 78 5.66 -6.49 -8.05
CA PHE A 78 5.35 -5.11 -8.43
C PHE A 78 5.41 -4.89 -9.95
N ALA A 79 6.48 -5.35 -10.60
CA ALA A 79 6.64 -5.23 -12.04
C ALA A 79 5.51 -5.94 -12.80
N THR A 80 5.11 -7.12 -12.33
CA THR A 80 4.00 -7.90 -12.89
C THR A 80 2.65 -7.19 -12.69
N ALA A 81 2.37 -6.71 -11.48
CA ALA A 81 1.11 -6.07 -11.17
C ALA A 81 0.93 -4.75 -11.94
N ILE A 82 2.01 -3.99 -12.14
CA ILE A 82 1.98 -2.77 -12.96
C ILE A 82 1.89 -3.10 -14.45
N GLY A 83 2.70 -4.03 -14.95
CA GLY A 83 2.67 -4.41 -16.36
C GLY A 83 1.32 -4.99 -16.81
N THR A 84 0.64 -5.73 -15.93
CA THR A 84 -0.71 -6.25 -16.22
C THR A 84 -1.78 -5.16 -16.16
N SER A 85 -1.58 -4.10 -15.37
CA SER A 85 -2.56 -3.03 -15.19
C SER A 85 -2.46 -1.90 -16.22
N LEU A 86 -1.24 -1.42 -16.48
CA LEU A 86 -0.99 -0.32 -17.43
C LEU A 86 -0.86 -0.82 -18.87
N GLY A 87 -0.78 -2.14 -19.06
CA GLY A 87 -0.50 -2.75 -20.33
C GLY A 87 0.99 -2.76 -20.64
N ILE A 88 1.31 -3.22 -21.84
CA ILE A 88 2.67 -3.55 -22.21
C ILE A 88 3.36 -2.39 -22.91
N TYR A 89 4.55 -2.02 -22.44
CA TYR A 89 5.37 -0.97 -23.04
C TYR A 89 6.19 -1.54 -24.20
N ALA A 90 6.10 -0.89 -25.37
CA ALA A 90 6.83 -1.29 -26.58
C ALA A 90 8.32 -0.88 -26.57
N GLU A 91 8.72 -0.03 -25.64
CA GLU A 91 10.06 0.57 -25.58
C GLU A 91 11.04 -0.32 -24.78
N ASN A 92 12.35 -0.10 -24.96
CA ASN A 92 13.39 -0.80 -24.21
C ASN A 92 14.25 0.20 -23.42
N PRO A 93 14.23 0.17 -22.07
CA PRO A 93 13.41 -0.71 -21.23
C PRO A 93 11.93 -0.31 -21.27
N GLY A 94 11.06 -1.31 -21.17
CA GLY A 94 9.61 -1.14 -21.20
C GLY A 94 9.09 -0.72 -19.83
N GLY A 95 8.74 0.56 -19.70
CA GLY A 95 8.15 1.11 -18.47
C GLY A 95 9.15 1.33 -17.34
N PRO A 96 8.64 1.65 -16.14
CA PRO A 96 9.50 1.99 -15.01
C PRO A 96 10.27 0.77 -14.50
N LEU A 97 11.48 1.04 -14.01
CA LEU A 97 12.38 0.02 -13.49
C LEU A 97 12.11 -0.24 -12.01
N PHE A 98 11.93 -1.52 -11.66
CA PHE A 98 11.80 -1.98 -10.28
C PHE A 98 13.16 -2.47 -9.79
N ALA A 99 14.04 -1.54 -9.46
CA ALA A 99 15.38 -1.84 -8.98
C ALA A 99 15.34 -2.47 -7.58
N TYR A 100 16.08 -3.56 -7.35
CA TYR A 100 16.02 -4.29 -6.09
C TYR A 100 17.37 -4.58 -5.44
N ASP A 101 18.48 -4.44 -6.16
CA ASP A 101 19.83 -4.67 -5.63
C ASP A 101 20.87 -3.90 -6.47
N VAL A 102 22.05 -3.65 -5.89
CA VAL A 102 23.23 -3.12 -6.58
C VAL A 102 24.40 -4.05 -6.35
N GLN A 103 25.04 -4.49 -7.43
CA GLN A 103 26.32 -5.18 -7.33
C GLN A 103 27.38 -4.45 -8.15
N SER A 104 28.42 -3.99 -7.45
CA SER A 104 29.54 -3.26 -8.01
C SER A 104 29.11 -1.99 -8.76
N LEU A 105 28.99 -2.04 -10.09
CA LEU A 105 28.70 -0.89 -10.95
C LEU A 105 27.31 -0.94 -11.60
N ASN A 106 26.53 -1.98 -11.30
CA ASN A 106 25.23 -2.22 -11.94
C ASN A 106 24.11 -2.39 -10.92
N ASN A 107 22.94 -1.85 -11.28
CA ASN A 107 21.67 -2.07 -10.60
C ASN A 107 20.92 -3.24 -11.23
N TYR A 108 20.41 -4.15 -10.41
CA TYR A 108 19.49 -5.20 -10.84
C TYR A 108 18.06 -4.71 -10.75
N TYR A 109 17.27 -5.01 -11.78
CA TYR A 109 15.89 -4.54 -11.87
C TYR A 109 15.01 -5.50 -12.66
N TRP A 110 13.72 -5.43 -12.35
CA TRP A 110 12.65 -6.00 -13.18
C TRP A 110 11.95 -4.91 -13.98
N PHE A 111 11.47 -5.26 -15.17
CA PHE A 111 10.61 -4.41 -15.99
C PHE A 111 9.70 -5.26 -16.88
N SER A 112 8.58 -4.69 -17.32
CA SER A 112 7.64 -5.33 -18.23
C SER A 112 7.94 -4.97 -19.67
N ARG A 113 8.21 -5.97 -20.53
CA ARG A 113 8.51 -5.75 -21.94
C ARG A 113 7.38 -6.25 -22.83
N ALA A 114 7.04 -5.47 -23.86
CA ALA A 114 6.19 -5.95 -24.94
C ALA A 114 7.02 -6.79 -25.91
N ASP A 115 6.84 -8.10 -25.80
CA ASP A 115 6.92 -9.02 -26.91
C ASP A 115 5.54 -9.67 -27.11
N ASP A 116 5.44 -10.64 -28.02
CA ASP A 116 4.18 -11.31 -28.39
C ASP A 116 3.49 -12.04 -27.21
N SER A 117 4.05 -12.05 -25.99
CA SER A 117 3.52 -12.84 -24.86
C SER A 117 3.53 -12.19 -23.47
N PHE A 118 3.80 -10.89 -23.34
CA PHE A 118 3.99 -10.22 -22.04
C PHE A 118 5.08 -10.90 -21.19
N ASN A 119 6.31 -10.38 -21.27
CA ASN A 119 7.41 -10.93 -20.49
C ASN A 119 7.94 -9.93 -19.46
N ILE A 120 8.09 -10.42 -18.23
CA ILE A 120 8.80 -9.73 -17.16
C ILE A 120 10.27 -10.14 -17.24
N VAL A 121 11.15 -9.17 -17.44
CA VAL A 121 12.57 -9.41 -17.74
C VAL A 121 13.44 -8.87 -16.62
N ASN A 122 14.43 -9.65 -16.20
CA ASN A 122 15.49 -9.20 -15.30
C ASN A 122 16.64 -8.62 -16.13
N GLY A 123 17.14 -7.46 -15.73
CA GLY A 123 18.23 -6.79 -16.42
C GLY A 123 19.25 -6.17 -15.47
N TYR A 124 20.32 -5.63 -16.06
CA TYR A 124 21.32 -4.83 -15.36
C TYR A 124 21.57 -3.52 -16.11
N ILE A 125 21.67 -2.42 -15.36
CA ILE A 125 21.90 -1.07 -15.90
C ILE A 125 23.02 -0.44 -15.07
N GLY A 126 23.94 0.26 -15.75
CA GLY A 126 25.02 0.97 -15.08
C GLY A 126 24.50 2.12 -14.19
N ASN A 127 25.12 2.31 -13.03
CA ASN A 127 24.64 3.22 -11.99
C ASN A 127 24.59 4.71 -12.37
N ASP A 128 25.27 5.10 -13.46
CA ASP A 128 25.32 6.48 -14.00
C ASP A 128 24.31 6.73 -15.13
N GLN A 129 23.48 5.74 -15.47
CA GLN A 129 22.46 5.89 -16.51
C GLN A 129 21.22 6.59 -15.95
N VAL A 130 20.73 7.60 -16.67
CA VAL A 130 19.43 8.23 -16.39
C VAL A 130 18.32 7.27 -16.81
N ARG A 131 17.45 6.90 -15.87
CA ARG A 131 16.33 5.99 -16.08
C ARG A 131 15.13 6.40 -15.23
N ASP A 132 13.96 5.92 -15.64
CA ASP A 132 12.74 6.07 -14.87
C ASP A 132 12.60 4.88 -13.91
N TYR A 133 12.73 5.15 -12.63
CA TYR A 133 12.60 4.16 -11.57
C TYR A 133 11.22 4.26 -10.93
N ALA A 134 10.64 3.10 -10.60
CA ALA A 134 9.44 3.05 -9.78
C ALA A 134 9.79 3.36 -8.32
N GLU A 135 8.92 4.10 -7.66
CA GLU A 135 8.92 4.27 -6.21
C GLU A 135 7.51 4.04 -5.70
N ALA A 136 7.39 3.57 -4.45
CA ALA A 136 6.10 3.21 -3.91
C ALA A 136 5.93 3.67 -2.48
N THR A 137 4.79 4.28 -2.19
CA THR A 137 4.41 4.69 -0.85
C THR A 137 3.27 3.80 -0.36
N PRO A 138 3.38 3.22 0.84
CA PRO A 138 2.30 2.39 1.37
C PRO A 138 1.07 3.25 1.63
N LEU A 139 -0.08 2.81 1.12
CA LEU A 139 -1.36 3.41 1.48
C LEU A 139 -1.77 2.85 2.84
N ALA A 140 -2.05 3.74 3.79
CA ALA A 140 -2.61 3.34 5.06
C ALA A 140 -3.91 2.59 4.80
N ALA A 141 -3.97 1.32 5.22
CA ALA A 141 -5.21 0.57 5.17
C ALA A 141 -6.30 1.39 5.90
N PRO A 142 -7.53 1.45 5.37
CA PRO A 142 -8.64 2.08 6.08
C PRO A 142 -8.80 1.40 7.43
N VAL A 143 -8.22 1.97 8.48
CA VAL A 143 -8.38 1.44 9.83
C VAL A 143 -9.87 1.62 10.12
N PRO A 144 -10.61 0.55 10.48
CA PRO A 144 -11.99 0.71 10.92
C PRO A 144 -11.98 1.78 12.00
N GLY A 145 -12.62 2.92 11.70
CA GLY A 145 -12.54 4.10 12.57
C GLY A 145 -12.80 3.69 14.00
N PRO A 146 -12.14 4.30 15.00
CA PRO A 146 -12.19 3.86 16.38
C PRO A 146 -13.65 3.67 16.75
N LEU A 147 -14.09 2.41 16.84
CA LEU A 147 -15.47 2.10 17.09
C LEU A 147 -15.83 2.88 18.36
N PRO A 148 -16.88 3.72 18.36
CA PRO A 148 -17.34 4.44 19.54
C PRO A 148 -17.80 3.53 20.71
N LEU A 149 -17.38 2.26 20.71
CA LEU A 149 -17.63 1.24 21.72
C LEU A 149 -17.19 1.68 23.11
N PHE A 150 -16.18 2.55 23.24
CA PHE A 150 -15.79 3.16 24.52
C PHE A 150 -16.52 4.47 24.85
N GLY A 151 -17.13 5.13 23.86
CA GLY A 151 -17.93 6.34 24.07
C GLY A 151 -19.26 6.06 24.76
N ALA A 152 -19.89 4.93 24.44
CA ALA A 152 -21.14 4.51 25.08
C ALA A 152 -20.94 4.20 26.58
N ALA A 153 -19.86 3.50 26.95
CA ALA A 153 -19.62 3.11 28.34
C ALA A 153 -19.40 4.31 29.28
N ALA A 154 -18.70 5.35 28.82
CA ALA A 154 -18.45 6.57 29.60
C ALA A 154 -19.74 7.41 29.81
N ALA A 155 -20.61 7.50 28.79
CA ALA A 155 -21.85 8.27 28.87
C ALA A 155 -22.87 7.67 29.85
N PHE A 156 -22.99 6.34 29.92
CA PHE A 156 -23.90 5.69 30.87
C PHE A 156 -23.37 5.66 32.31
N GLY A 157 -22.05 5.71 32.52
CA GLY A 157 -21.44 5.76 33.85
C GLY A 157 -21.69 7.07 34.60
N PHE A 158 -21.63 8.21 33.91
CA PHE A 158 -21.79 9.54 34.51
C PHE A 158 -23.26 9.87 34.87
N SER A 159 -24.23 9.39 34.08
CA SER A 159 -25.67 9.59 34.32
C SER A 159 -26.14 9.06 35.69
N ARG A 160 -25.62 7.90 36.12
CA ARG A 160 -25.99 7.30 37.42
C ARG A 160 -25.46 8.11 38.62
N LYS A 161 -24.35 8.82 38.47
CA LYS A 161 -23.72 9.61 39.54
C LYS A 161 -24.46 10.94 39.79
N LEU A 162 -24.99 11.56 38.72
CA LEU A 162 -25.84 12.76 38.81
C LEU A 162 -27.18 12.48 39.50
N ARG A 163 -27.84 11.37 39.16
CA ARG A 163 -29.16 11.03 39.74
C ARG A 163 -29.11 10.77 41.25
N LYS A 164 -27.96 10.33 41.80
CA LYS A 164 -27.77 10.17 43.26
C LYS A 164 -27.64 11.51 44.00
N ARG A 165 -27.13 12.57 43.36
CA ARG A 165 -26.96 13.89 44.00
C ARG A 165 -28.28 14.65 44.15
N ILE A 166 -29.25 14.44 43.26
CA ILE A 166 -30.55 15.14 43.30
C ILE A 166 -31.45 14.62 44.44
N LYS A 167 -31.31 13.36 44.87
CA LYS A 167 -32.14 12.78 45.93
C LYS A 167 -31.72 13.16 47.36
N LEU A 168 -30.60 13.85 47.55
CA LEU A 168 -30.01 14.16 48.86
C LEU A 168 -30.14 15.63 49.28
N ALA A 169 -30.95 16.45 48.60
CA ALA A 169 -31.25 17.81 49.04
C ALA A 169 -32.69 17.95 49.58
N PRO A 170 -33.01 17.40 50.77
CA PRO A 170 -34.17 17.86 51.53
C PRO A 170 -33.83 19.22 52.15
N GLY A 171 -34.39 20.32 51.64
CA GLY A 171 -34.37 21.60 52.37
C GLY A 171 -34.30 22.90 51.60
N ALA A 172 -34.24 22.92 50.27
CA ALA A 172 -33.99 24.18 49.52
C ALA A 172 -35.21 25.10 49.29
N PHE A 173 -36.34 24.89 49.96
CA PHE A 173 -37.49 25.80 49.88
C PHE A 173 -38.15 25.96 51.25
N SER A 174 -37.67 26.92 52.04
CA SER A 174 -38.52 27.55 53.05
C SER A 174 -38.22 29.04 53.06
N SER A 175 -39.10 29.77 52.37
CA SER A 175 -39.17 31.22 52.27
C SER A 175 -39.45 31.83 53.65
N ALA A 176 -38.51 32.61 54.17
CA ALA A 176 -38.77 33.49 55.29
C ALA A 176 -39.54 34.72 54.78
N LEU A 177 -40.86 34.74 55.01
CA LEU A 177 -41.69 35.94 54.91
C LEU A 177 -41.55 36.74 56.21
N PRO A 178 -41.15 38.02 56.19
CA PRO A 178 -41.21 38.88 57.36
C PRO A 178 -42.65 39.35 57.57
N ARG A 179 -43.17 39.17 58.78
CA ARG A 179 -44.47 39.68 59.22
C ARG A 179 -44.23 41.02 59.93
N ALA A 180 -44.82 42.09 59.39
CA ALA A 180 -44.99 43.38 60.08
C ALA A 180 -46.44 43.47 60.57
#